data_AF-A0A564S1U9-F1
#
_entry.id   AF-A0A564S1U9-F1
#
_cell.length_a   1.000
_cell.length_b   1.000
_cell.length_c   1.000
_cell.angle_alpha   90.00
_cell.angle_beta   90.00
_cell.angle_gamma   90.00
#
_symmetry.space_group_name_H-M   'P 1'
#
loop_
_entity.id
_entity.type
_entity.pdbx_description
1 polymer ?
#
loop_
_entity_poly.entity_id
_entity_poly.type
_entity_poly.pdbx_seq_one_letter_code
_entity_poly.pdbx_strand_id
1 'polypeptide(L)'
;MMVTNLCTRPSSTITLSADRWVGITTIPNKPGTKYLVSAYVNVTGGTISISGVDGVISASQRVSYALLASVASPMSMYYRVVSGNPTVTVTGILICTWDEYQANKTLLDSIHYFTGDTMPLA
;
A
#
# COMPACT_ATOMS: atom_id res chain seq x y z
N MET A 1 10.04 -17.20 6.25
CA MET A 1 9.15 -17.75 5.20
C MET A 1 9.20 -16.79 4.02
N MET A 2 9.19 -17.25 2.78
CA MET A 2 9.23 -16.33 1.62
C MET A 2 7.97 -15.45 1.61
N VAL A 3 8.12 -14.16 1.28
CA VAL A 3 7.01 -13.21 1.15
C VAL A 3 6.77 -12.98 -0.34
N THR A 4 5.56 -13.30 -0.83
CA THR A 4 5.20 -13.06 -2.23
C THR A 4 4.51 -11.72 -2.38
N ASN A 5 5.18 -10.74 -2.97
CA ASN A 5 4.56 -9.44 -3.24
C ASN A 5 3.64 -9.51 -4.47
N LEU A 6 2.37 -9.13 -4.31
CA LEU A 6 1.43 -8.97 -5.41
C LEU A 6 1.74 -7.78 -6.33
N CYS A 7 2.54 -6.82 -5.86
CA CYS A 7 3.03 -5.73 -6.70
C CYS A 7 4.29 -6.19 -7.46
N THR A 8 4.16 -6.34 -8.77
CA THR A 8 5.27 -6.74 -9.67
C THR A 8 6.31 -5.64 -9.89
N ARG A 9 5.99 -4.40 -9.51
CA ARG A 9 6.90 -3.25 -9.65
C ARG A 9 6.80 -2.34 -8.42
N PRO A 10 7.26 -2.80 -7.24
CA PRO A 10 7.13 -2.11 -5.96
C PRO A 10 7.74 -0.70 -5.95
N SER A 11 8.74 -0.48 -6.80
CA SER A 11 9.45 0.79 -6.98
C SER A 11 8.69 1.81 -7.84
N SER A 12 7.61 1.40 -8.52
CA SER A 12 6.84 2.30 -9.38
C SER A 12 6.17 3.40 -8.57
N THR A 13 6.27 4.63 -9.07
CA THR A 13 5.52 5.77 -8.56
C THR A 13 4.14 5.79 -9.18
N ILE A 14 3.11 5.70 -8.35
CA ILE A 14 1.71 5.77 -8.76
C ILE A 14 1.10 7.04 -8.18
N THR A 15 0.57 7.90 -9.04
CA THR A 15 -0.17 9.10 -8.61
C THR A 15 -1.61 8.71 -8.32
N LEU A 16 -2.06 8.97 -7.08
CA LEU A 16 -3.45 8.76 -6.71
C LEU A 16 -4.31 9.94 -7.18
N SER A 17 -5.62 9.73 -7.23
CA SER A 17 -6.60 10.76 -7.49
C SER A 17 -7.58 10.85 -6.33
N ALA A 18 -7.92 12.07 -5.93
CA ALA A 18 -8.85 12.29 -4.85
C ALA A 18 -10.20 11.64 -5.13
N ASP A 19 -10.81 11.10 -4.07
CA ASP A 19 -12.18 10.59 -4.04
C ASP A 19 -12.47 9.48 -5.05
N ARG A 20 -11.44 8.72 -5.45
CA ARG A 20 -11.59 7.52 -6.29
C ARG A 20 -10.58 6.43 -5.95
N TRP A 21 -10.94 5.19 -6.26
CA TRP A 21 -10.05 4.05 -6.15
C TRP A 21 -9.06 4.04 -7.31
N VAL A 22 -7.76 3.97 -7.02
CA VAL A 22 -6.69 3.85 -8.01
C VAL A 22 -5.93 2.55 -7.75
N GLY A 23 -5.79 1.73 -8.78
CA GLY A 23 -5.05 0.48 -8.73
C GLY A 23 -3.57 0.70 -8.45
N ILE A 24 -3.03 -0.02 -7.48
CA ILE A 24 -1.62 -0.01 -7.07
C ILE A 24 -0.90 -1.34 -7.36
N THR A 25 -1.63 -2.33 -7.90
CA THR A 25 -1.05 -3.55 -8.48
C THR A 25 -1.53 -3.73 -9.92
N THR A 26 -0.85 -4.60 -10.66
CA THR A 26 -1.32 -5.10 -11.96
C THR A 26 -1.93 -6.50 -11.85
N ILE A 27 -1.52 -7.28 -10.84
CA ILE A 27 -2.07 -8.60 -10.56
C ILE A 27 -3.35 -8.45 -9.73
N PRO A 28 -4.46 -9.10 -10.14
CA PRO A 28 -5.67 -9.16 -9.33
C PRO A 28 -5.46 -9.88 -8.00
N ASN A 29 -6.06 -9.36 -6.93
CA ASN A 29 -6.14 -10.05 -5.66
C ASN A 29 -7.15 -11.21 -5.70
N LYS A 30 -7.07 -12.12 -4.72
CA LYS A 30 -7.98 -13.25 -4.59
C LYS A 30 -9.10 -12.93 -3.60
N PRO A 31 -10.39 -13.00 -3.99
CA PRO A 31 -11.51 -12.85 -3.08
C PRO A 31 -11.41 -13.80 -1.87
N GLY A 32 -11.86 -13.34 -0.71
CA GLY A 32 -11.80 -14.07 0.55
C GLY A 32 -10.42 -14.13 1.20
N THR A 33 -9.38 -13.57 0.54
CA THR A 33 -8.02 -13.54 1.10
C THR A 33 -7.78 -12.22 1.82
N LYS A 34 -7.24 -12.30 3.03
CA LYS A 34 -6.80 -11.13 3.79
C LYS A 34 -5.37 -10.79 3.38
N TYR A 35 -5.14 -9.53 3.06
CA TYR A 35 -3.84 -8.99 2.66
C TYR A 35 -3.38 -7.95 3.66
N LEU A 36 -2.06 -7.83 3.81
CA LEU A 36 -1.43 -6.61 4.28
C LEU A 36 -1.18 -5.72 3.06
N VAL A 37 -1.58 -4.46 3.12
CA VAL A 37 -1.18 -3.41 2.18
C VAL A 37 -0.27 -2.45 2.93
N SER A 38 0.98 -2.31 2.49
CA SER A 38 1.93 -1.35 3.04
C SER A 38 2.60 -0.57 1.92
N ALA A 39 2.54 0.76 1.97
CA ALA A 39 3.12 1.59 0.93
C ALA A 39 3.66 2.91 1.51
N TYR A 40 4.66 3.47 0.82
CA TYR A 40 5.17 4.79 1.13
C TYR A 40 4.33 5.84 0.40
N VAL A 41 3.61 6.66 1.16
CA VAL A 41 2.71 7.68 0.64
C VAL A 41 3.37 9.03 0.82
N ASN A 42 3.60 9.74 -0.28
CA ASN A 42 4.04 11.12 -0.27
C ASN A 42 2.87 12.06 -0.53
N VAL A 43 2.65 13.00 0.40
CA VAL A 43 1.59 14.01 0.35
C VAL A 43 2.24 15.39 0.38
N THR A 44 1.85 16.24 -0.56
CA THR A 44 2.30 17.64 -0.64
C THR A 44 1.12 18.55 -0.94
N GLY A 45 1.14 19.80 -0.46
CA GLY A 45 0.11 20.80 -0.79
C GLY A 45 -1.24 20.64 -0.06
N GLY A 46 -1.33 19.76 0.94
CA GLY A 46 -2.55 19.56 1.71
C GLY A 46 -2.47 18.40 2.69
N THR A 47 -3.62 17.97 3.18
CA THR A 47 -3.77 16.81 4.06
C THR A 47 -4.85 15.86 3.55
N ILE A 48 -4.68 14.58 3.82
CA ILE A 48 -5.56 13.51 3.34
C ILE A 48 -5.91 12.53 4.45
N SER A 49 -6.98 11.76 4.24
CA SER A 49 -7.23 10.51 4.95
C SER A 49 -7.28 9.36 3.93
N ILE A 50 -6.73 8.21 4.29
CA ILE A 50 -6.71 7.01 3.44
C ILE A 50 -7.70 6.01 4.01
N SER A 51 -8.51 5.39 3.15
CA SER A 51 -9.43 4.35 3.60
C SER A 51 -8.67 3.17 4.23
N GLY A 52 -8.98 2.85 5.48
CA GLY A 52 -8.35 1.75 6.23
C GLY A 52 -7.09 2.16 7.02
N VAL A 53 -6.68 3.43 6.96
CA VAL A 53 -5.59 3.98 7.77
C VAL A 53 -6.16 5.00 8.74
N ASP A 54 -5.82 4.87 10.02
CA ASP A 54 -6.25 5.82 11.04
C ASP A 54 -5.45 7.12 10.97
N GLY A 55 -6.16 8.24 11.10
CA GLY A 55 -5.56 9.57 11.20
C GLY A 55 -5.46 10.33 9.88
N VAL A 56 -4.87 11.53 9.98
CA VAL A 56 -4.66 12.46 8.87
C VAL A 56 -3.20 12.43 8.47
N ILE A 57 -2.95 12.36 7.17
CA ILE A 57 -1.61 12.31 6.57
C ILE A 57 -1.34 13.67 5.93
N SER A 58 -0.30 14.34 6.40
CA SER A 58 0.14 15.65 5.93
C SER A 58 1.55 15.67 5.33
N ALA A 59 2.27 14.55 5.43
CA ALA A 59 3.66 14.42 4.97
C ALA A 59 3.95 12.99 4.52
N SER A 60 5.11 12.82 3.88
CA SER A 60 5.64 11.53 3.47
C SER A 60 5.76 10.55 4.64
N GLN A 61 5.07 9.41 4.56
CA GLN A 61 5.19 8.33 5.54
C GLN A 61 4.79 6.98 4.96
N ARG A 62 5.24 5.90 5.60
CA ARG A 62 4.75 4.54 5.31
C ARG A 62 3.43 4.32 6.03
N VAL A 63 2.42 3.89 5.28
CA VAL A 63 1.13 3.47 5.82
C VAL A 63 0.99 1.97 5.64
N SER A 64 0.37 1.31 6.61
CA SER A 64 0.13 -0.13 6.58
C SER A 64 -1.25 -0.42 7.13
N TYR A 65 -2.03 -1.22 6.41
CA TYR A 65 -3.36 -1.65 6.85
C TYR A 65 -3.69 -3.03 6.31
N ALA A 66 -4.61 -3.72 6.99
CA ALA A 66 -5.11 -5.01 6.56
C ALA A 66 -6.39 -4.83 5.75
N LEU A 67 -6.53 -5.58 4.66
CA LEU A 67 -7.73 -5.56 3.82
C LEU A 67 -8.17 -7.00 3.51
N LEU A 68 -9.45 -7.29 3.71
CA LEU A 68 -10.08 -8.51 3.19
C LEU A 68 -10.55 -8.24 1.75
N ALA A 69 -9.96 -8.92 0.77
CA ALA A 69 -10.36 -8.77 -0.62
C ALA A 69 -11.75 -9.37 -0.84
N SER A 70 -12.71 -8.56 -1.30
CA SER A 70 -14.08 -9.00 -1.60
C SER A 70 -14.31 -9.36 -3.07
N VAL A 71 -13.54 -8.79 -3.98
CA VAL A 71 -13.67 -8.93 -5.43
C VAL A 71 -12.31 -9.20 -6.06
N ALA A 72 -12.27 -9.90 -7.20
CA ALA A 72 -11.03 -10.20 -7.91
C ALA A 72 -10.66 -9.01 -8.79
N SER A 73 -9.82 -8.11 -8.28
CA SER A 73 -9.41 -6.89 -8.99
C SER A 73 -8.02 -6.44 -8.56
N PRO A 74 -7.35 -5.56 -9.31
CA PRO A 74 -6.15 -4.91 -8.84
C PRO A 74 -6.36 -4.29 -7.44
N MET A 75 -5.42 -4.52 -6.53
CA MET A 75 -5.45 -3.88 -5.23
C MET A 75 -5.44 -2.37 -5.45
N SER A 76 -6.33 -1.65 -4.77
CA SER A 76 -6.52 -0.22 -5.01
C SER A 76 -6.40 0.57 -3.71
N MET A 77 -5.94 1.81 -3.81
CA MET A 77 -5.95 2.78 -2.71
C MET A 77 -6.94 3.90 -3.01
N TYR A 78 -7.55 4.41 -1.94
CA TYR A 78 -8.49 5.52 -1.97
C TYR A 78 -8.11 6.51 -0.88
N TYR A 79 -8.10 7.79 -1.24
CA TYR A 79 -7.94 8.87 -0.28
C TYR A 79 -9.01 9.95 -0.46
N ARG A 80 -9.32 10.64 0.63
CA ARG A 80 -10.11 11.87 0.64
C ARG A 80 -9.22 13.04 1.00
N VAL A 81 -9.53 14.20 0.42
CA VAL A 81 -8.92 15.46 0.85
C VAL A 81 -9.52 15.86 2.20
N VAL A 82 -8.66 16.18 3.16
CA VAL A 82 -9.06 16.75 4.44
C VAL A 82 -8.88 18.27 4.40
N SER A 83 -7.78 18.76 3.82
CA SER A 83 -7.55 20.19 3.59
C SER A 83 -6.55 20.46 2.46
N GLY A 84 -6.59 21.67 1.90
CA GLY A 84 -5.68 22.10 0.83
C GLY A 84 -5.97 21.45 -0.52
N ASN A 85 -4.94 21.38 -1.37
CA ASN A 85 -4.99 20.78 -2.70
C ASN A 85 -3.88 19.72 -2.83
N PRO A 86 -4.05 18.55 -2.18
CA PRO A 86 -2.96 17.61 -2.02
C PRO A 86 -2.62 16.90 -3.33
N THR A 87 -1.32 16.81 -3.62
CA THR A 87 -0.78 15.86 -4.60
C THR A 87 -0.27 14.65 -3.84
N VAL A 88 -0.76 13.46 -4.23
CA VAL A 88 -0.49 12.20 -3.54
C VAL A 88 0.15 11.20 -4.49
N THR A 89 1.30 10.68 -4.08
CA THR A 89 2.03 9.63 -4.81
C THR A 89 2.34 8.46 -3.89
N VAL A 90 2.36 7.26 -4.45
CA VAL A 90 2.59 6.01 -3.74
C VAL A 90 3.77 5.29 -4.37
N THR A 91 4.68 4.80 -3.54
CA THR A 91 5.88 4.02 -3.91
C THR A 91 6.14 2.94 -2.86
N GLY A 92 7.11 2.05 -3.10
CA GLY A 92 7.54 1.04 -2.13
C GLY A 92 6.41 0.12 -1.68
N ILE A 93 5.58 -0.31 -2.63
CA ILE A 93 4.32 -1.03 -2.39
C ILE A 93 4.61 -2.49 -2.05
N LEU A 94 4.31 -2.88 -0.81
CA LEU A 94 4.26 -4.26 -0.34
C LEU A 94 2.81 -4.69 -0.18
N ILE A 95 2.42 -5.72 -0.92
CA ILE A 95 1.15 -6.40 -0.73
C ILE A 95 1.41 -7.89 -0.63
N CYS A 96 1.22 -8.46 0.54
CA CYS A 96 1.35 -9.91 0.77
C CYS A 96 0.12 -10.41 1.51
N THR A 97 -0.05 -11.73 1.54
CA THR A 97 -1.12 -12.34 2.35
C THR A 97 -0.89 -12.02 3.83
N TRP A 98 -1.97 -11.98 4.59
CA TRP A 98 -1.90 -11.72 6.03
C TRP A 98 -1.03 -12.77 6.75
N ASP A 99 -1.10 -14.03 6.31
CA ASP A 99 -0.31 -15.12 6.90
C ASP A 99 1.18 -14.95 6.62
N GLU A 100 1.56 -14.57 5.39
CA GLU A 100 2.95 -14.20 5.06
C GLU A 100 3.44 -13.00 5.88
N TYR A 101 2.58 -11.99 6.09
CA TYR A 101 2.92 -10.86 6.94
C TYR A 101 3.16 -11.30 8.39
N GLN A 102 2.23 -12.06 8.98
CA GLN A 102 2.36 -12.52 10.36
C GLN A 102 3.61 -13.37 10.57
N ALA A 103 3.91 -14.28 9.64
CA ALA A 103 5.10 -15.13 9.69
C ALA A 103 6.42 -14.35 9.57
N ASN A 104 6.41 -13.13 9.02
CA ASN A 104 7.61 -12.31 8.80
C ASN A 104 7.51 -10.92 9.44
N LYS A 105 6.61 -10.74 10.40
CA LYS A 105 6.21 -9.42 10.92
C LYS A 105 7.39 -8.58 11.41
N THR A 106 8.29 -9.17 12.21
CA THR A 106 9.47 -8.48 12.74
C THR A 106 10.38 -7.94 11.63
N LEU A 107 10.55 -8.71 10.55
CA LEU A 107 11.34 -8.29 9.40
C LEU A 107 10.60 -7.18 8.64
N LEU A 108 9.34 -7.39 8.30
CA LEU A 108 8.57 -6.44 7.48
C LEU A 108 8.32 -5.11 8.20
N ASP A 109 8.15 -5.12 9.52
CA ASP A 109 8.02 -3.90 10.32
C ASP A 109 9.36 -3.16 10.49
N SER A 110 10.50 -3.84 10.37
CA SER A 110 11.83 -3.22 10.43
C SER A 110 12.32 -2.68 9.08
N ILE A 111 11.74 -3.13 7.97
CA ILE A 111 12.07 -2.62 6.64
C ILE A 111 11.28 -1.34 6.36
N HIS A 112 11.97 -0.20 6.37
CA HIS A 112 11.36 1.10 6.11
C HIS A 112 11.08 1.36 4.62
N TYR A 113 11.89 0.79 3.71
CA TYR A 113 11.76 0.96 2.27
C TYR A 113 12.24 -0.28 1.52
N PHE A 114 11.72 -0.47 0.31
CA PHE A 114 12.03 -1.63 -0.52
C PHE A 114 12.75 -1.18 -1.79
N THR A 115 13.89 -1.77 -2.07
CA THR A 115 14.64 -1.57 -3.30
C THR A 115 14.56 -2.85 -4.14
N GLY A 116 14.05 -2.74 -5.36
CA GLY A 116 13.93 -3.87 -6.30
C GLY A 116 12.51 -4.39 -6.53
N ASP A 117 12.37 -5.15 -7.62
CA ASP A 117 11.09 -5.75 -8.06
C ASP A 117 10.75 -7.07 -7.33
N THR A 118 11.67 -7.54 -6.48
CA THR A 118 11.50 -8.72 -5.62
C THR A 118 11.75 -8.31 -4.17
N MET A 119 10.72 -8.32 -3.32
CA MET A 119 10.86 -8.09 -1.87
C MET A 119 11.04 -9.40 -1.10
N PRO A 120 11.66 -9.34 0.08
CA PRO A 120 12.98 -9.93 0.32
C PRO A 120 13.01 -11.43 -0.03
N LEU A 121 14.06 -11.80 -0.77
CA LEU A 121 14.63 -13.14 -0.70
C LEU A 121 14.97 -13.45 0.76
N ALA A 122 14.67 -14.69 1.16
CA ALA A 122 15.14 -15.28 2.40
C ALA A 122 16.65 -15.10 2.58
#